data_AF-A0A7W5GW18-F1
#
_entry.id   AF-A0A7W5GW18-F1
#
_cell.length_a   1.000
_cell.length_b   1.000
_cell.length_c   1.000
_cell.angle_alpha   90.00
_cell.angle_beta   90.00
_cell.angle_gamma   90.00
#
_symmetry.space_group_name_H-M   'P 1'
#
loop_
_entity.id
_entity.type
_entity.pdbx_description
1 polymer ?
#
loop_
_entity_poly.entity_id
_entity_poly.type
_entity_poly.pdbx_seq_one_letter_code
_entity_poly.pdbx_strand_id
1 'polypeptide(L)'
;MPTSPHASGVAVELDQIHHRYAGSVAVESVSLHIGAGELVALLGPSGCGKTTLLRIVAGLMRQSGGTVRIGGEAVDALPTNERGAGIVFQSYALFPHMTVEANVAYGLRARGVSASEARATAAEMLAMVQMSAFGKRYPRELSGGQQQRVALARTLAVRPRVLLLDEPFAALDKNLRLDMQIEIRRIQRELGITTILVTHDQEEAMSMADRIAVMHAGRVEQFDTPEAIYDRPASLFVATFIGTANLLPGRLARHEGAGFSVDCEGGGRVALADASPCSRSGAVVLATRPEHLALSALATDAVPATVEMVLPLGPSLVYELRLAGGGTVKVTQPRTAEQPRFSAGDAVGLRLRQGSPASVFAG
;
A
#
# COMPACT_ATOMS: atom_id res chain seq x y z
N MET A 1 7.93 -34.44 9.90
CA MET A 1 8.17 -33.22 10.71
C MET A 1 6.86 -32.87 11.39
N PRO A 2 6.83 -32.63 12.71
CA PRO A 2 5.57 -32.35 13.39
C PRO A 2 5.08 -30.98 12.95
N THR A 3 3.90 -30.93 12.35
CA THR A 3 3.17 -29.72 12.01
C THR A 3 2.77 -29.00 13.30
N SER A 4 3.50 -27.96 13.68
CA SER A 4 3.07 -27.06 14.75
C SER A 4 1.70 -26.46 14.40
N PRO A 5 0.73 -26.46 15.32
CA PRO A 5 -0.59 -25.89 15.09
C PRO A 5 -0.50 -24.36 15.19
N HIS A 6 0.15 -23.72 14.22
CA HIS A 6 0.03 -22.28 14.07
C HIS A 6 -1.39 -21.99 13.61
N ALA A 7 -2.05 -21.03 14.27
CA ALA A 7 -3.41 -20.65 13.94
C ALA A 7 -3.45 -20.12 12.50
N SER A 8 -4.04 -20.90 11.59
CA SER A 8 -4.36 -20.42 10.25
C SER A 8 -5.22 -19.17 10.39
N GLY A 9 -4.84 -18.10 9.68
CA GLY A 9 -5.62 -16.87 9.63
C GLY A 9 -7.06 -17.13 9.23
N VAL A 10 -7.94 -16.23 9.61
CA VAL A 10 -9.36 -16.29 9.23
C VAL A 10 -9.71 -15.10 8.35
N ALA A 11 -10.73 -15.24 7.51
CA ALA A 11 -11.20 -14.13 6.69
C ALA A 11 -11.70 -12.96 7.57
N VAL A 12 -11.53 -11.74 7.08
CA VAL A 12 -12.09 -10.53 7.68
C VAL A 12 -13.03 -9.88 6.68
N GLU A 13 -14.26 -9.61 7.10
CA GLU A 13 -15.26 -8.97 6.26
C GLU A 13 -15.72 -7.67 6.92
N LEU A 14 -15.69 -6.61 6.13
CA LEU A 14 -16.23 -5.31 6.45
C LEU A 14 -17.42 -5.13 5.53
N ASP A 15 -18.62 -4.99 6.09
CA ASP A 15 -19.85 -4.82 5.34
C ASP A 15 -20.46 -3.45 5.63
N GLN A 16 -20.43 -2.57 4.63
CA GLN A 16 -20.96 -1.21 4.67
C GLN A 16 -20.57 -0.42 5.93
N ILE A 17 -19.32 -0.56 6.35
CA ILE A 17 -18.80 0.11 7.54
C ILE A 17 -18.87 1.61 7.32
N HIS A 18 -19.50 2.30 8.27
CA HIS A 18 -19.52 3.76 8.30
C HIS A 18 -19.33 4.25 9.73
N HIS A 19 -18.63 5.36 9.86
CA HIS A 19 -18.34 5.96 11.14
C HIS A 19 -18.21 7.48 11.05
N ARG A 20 -18.88 8.16 11.98
CA ARG A 20 -18.88 9.62 12.11
C ARG A 20 -18.38 10.02 13.50
N TYR A 21 -17.41 10.91 13.53
CA TYR A 21 -17.09 11.69 14.73
C TYR A 21 -18.06 12.87 14.84
N ALA A 22 -18.10 13.53 15.99
CA ALA A 22 -18.90 14.74 16.17
C ALA A 22 -18.50 15.81 15.15
N GLY A 23 -19.30 15.96 14.08
CA GLY A 23 -19.12 16.94 13.01
C GLY A 23 -18.34 16.48 11.77
N SER A 24 -17.80 15.25 11.70
CA SER A 24 -17.06 14.78 10.53
C SER A 24 -17.24 13.29 10.22
N VAL A 25 -17.32 12.96 8.93
CA VAL A 25 -17.35 11.57 8.45
C VAL A 25 -15.92 11.08 8.30
N ALA A 26 -15.54 10.04 9.04
CA ALA A 26 -14.21 9.44 8.92
C ALA A 26 -14.22 8.22 7.99
N VAL A 27 -15.31 7.46 8.01
CA VAL A 27 -15.54 6.33 7.12
C VAL A 27 -16.97 6.45 6.60
N GLU A 28 -17.17 6.52 5.29
CA GLU A 28 -18.46 6.83 4.70
C GLU A 28 -19.26 5.57 4.36
N SER A 29 -18.69 4.67 3.57
CA SER A 29 -19.16 3.30 3.40
C SER A 29 -18.01 2.47 2.84
N VAL A 30 -17.52 1.53 3.64
CA VAL A 30 -16.43 0.64 3.26
C VAL A 30 -16.91 -0.80 3.34
N SER A 31 -16.84 -1.49 2.19
CA SER A 31 -17.01 -2.93 2.11
C SER A 31 -15.74 -3.58 1.59
N LEU A 32 -15.18 -4.51 2.36
CA LEU A 32 -13.94 -5.21 2.05
C LEU A 32 -14.04 -6.67 2.49
N HIS A 33 -13.56 -7.57 1.65
CA HIS A 33 -13.40 -8.98 1.98
C HIS A 33 -11.91 -9.33 1.90
N ILE A 34 -11.35 -9.71 3.03
CA ILE A 34 -9.93 -10.07 3.20
C ILE A 34 -9.88 -11.58 3.42
N GLY A 35 -9.19 -12.29 2.54
CA GLY A 35 -9.05 -13.73 2.58
C GLY A 35 -8.26 -14.22 3.79
N ALA A 36 -8.48 -15.47 4.18
CA ALA A 36 -7.67 -16.12 5.21
C ALA A 36 -6.19 -16.18 4.80
N GLY A 37 -5.30 -15.71 5.69
CA GLY A 37 -3.86 -15.68 5.44
C GLY A 37 -3.40 -14.61 4.45
N GLU A 38 -4.30 -13.72 4.02
CA GLU A 38 -3.96 -12.60 3.13
C GLU A 38 -3.32 -11.44 3.91
N LEU A 39 -2.35 -10.76 3.29
CA LEU A 39 -1.85 -9.46 3.75
C LEU A 39 -2.48 -8.35 2.91
N VAL A 40 -3.38 -7.57 3.51
CA VAL A 40 -4.01 -6.41 2.86
C VAL A 40 -3.44 -5.12 3.41
N ALA A 41 -3.05 -4.20 2.53
CA ALA A 41 -2.67 -2.84 2.91
C ALA A 41 -3.86 -1.87 2.76
N LEU A 42 -4.17 -1.11 3.81
CA LEU A 42 -4.98 0.09 3.75
C LEU A 42 -4.04 1.25 3.45
N LEU A 43 -4.18 1.86 2.28
CA LEU A 43 -3.30 2.91 1.77
C LEU A 43 -4.12 4.15 1.43
N GLY A 44 -3.61 5.34 1.70
CA GLY A 44 -4.31 6.59 1.37
C GLY A 44 -3.74 7.79 2.10
N PRO A 45 -4.19 9.02 1.77
CA PRO A 45 -3.73 10.24 2.41
C PRO A 45 -4.01 10.28 3.93
N SER A 46 -3.31 11.15 4.65
CA SER A 46 -3.62 11.42 6.05
C SER A 46 -5.10 11.84 6.21
N GLY A 47 -5.78 11.28 7.20
CA GLY A 47 -7.19 11.58 7.47
C GLY A 47 -8.23 10.86 6.61
N CYS A 48 -7.85 9.96 5.69
CA CYS A 48 -8.82 9.24 4.85
C CYS A 48 -9.57 8.08 5.54
N GLY A 49 -9.34 7.83 6.84
CA GLY A 49 -10.08 6.85 7.64
C GLY A 49 -9.39 5.50 7.90
N LYS A 50 -8.14 5.30 7.45
CA LYS A 50 -7.39 4.02 7.63
C LYS A 50 -7.30 3.56 9.09
N THR A 51 -6.77 4.43 9.96
CA THR A 51 -6.60 4.13 11.39
C THR A 51 -7.95 3.96 12.10
N THR A 52 -8.99 4.70 11.68
CA THR A 52 -10.35 4.51 12.17
C THR A 52 -10.86 3.11 11.81
N LEU A 53 -10.66 2.66 10.56
CA LEU A 53 -11.05 1.32 10.12
C LEU A 53 -10.30 0.23 10.88
N LEU A 54 -8.98 0.37 11.04
CA LEU A 54 -8.16 -0.58 11.79
C LEU A 54 -8.58 -0.66 13.27
N ARG A 55 -8.91 0.47 13.92
CA ARG A 55 -9.43 0.50 15.29
C ARG A 55 -10.81 -0.13 15.42
N ILE A 56 -11.67 0.03 14.40
CA ILE A 56 -12.97 -0.64 14.31
C ILE A 56 -12.79 -2.16 14.25
N VAL A 57 -11.88 -2.66 13.42
CA VAL A 57 -11.57 -4.09 13.34
C VAL A 57 -11.05 -4.61 14.68
N ALA A 58 -10.10 -3.88 15.29
CA ALA A 58 -9.52 -4.22 16.58
C ALA A 58 -10.53 -4.22 17.75
N GLY A 59 -11.70 -3.57 17.60
CA GLY A 59 -12.65 -3.35 18.70
C GLY A 59 -12.24 -2.25 19.67
N LEU A 60 -11.21 -1.47 19.34
CA LEU A 60 -10.83 -0.26 20.08
C LEU A 60 -11.83 0.88 19.87
N MET A 61 -12.70 0.73 18.88
CA MET A 61 -13.74 1.67 18.53
C MET A 61 -14.94 0.92 17.96
N ARG A 62 -16.15 1.39 18.28
CA ARG A 62 -17.39 0.91 17.65
C ARG A 62 -17.76 1.81 16.48
N GLN A 63 -18.01 1.22 15.32
CA GLN A 63 -18.49 1.93 14.14
C GLN A 63 -19.91 2.47 14.35
N SER A 64 -20.31 3.48 13.56
CA SER A 64 -21.67 4.02 13.64
C SER A 64 -22.71 3.06 13.03
N GLY A 65 -22.29 2.27 12.04
CA GLY A 65 -23.04 1.13 11.53
C GLY A 65 -22.26 0.34 10.48
N GLY A 66 -22.91 -0.66 9.89
CA GLY A 66 -22.25 -1.75 9.19
C GLY A 66 -21.79 -2.85 10.14
N THR A 67 -21.27 -3.95 9.57
CA THR A 67 -20.93 -5.17 10.31
C THR A 67 -19.46 -5.55 10.08
N VAL A 68 -18.75 -5.88 11.15
CA VAL A 68 -17.41 -6.49 11.09
C VAL A 68 -17.53 -7.98 11.39
N ARG A 69 -17.05 -8.83 10.48
CA ARG A 69 -16.96 -10.28 10.69
C ARG A 69 -15.51 -10.76 10.70
N ILE A 70 -15.19 -11.65 11.63
CA ILE A 70 -13.87 -12.30 11.72
C ILE A 70 -14.09 -13.81 11.74
N GLY A 71 -13.68 -14.48 10.67
CA GLY A 71 -13.95 -15.89 10.42
C GLY A 71 -15.44 -16.21 10.37
N GLY A 72 -16.24 -15.35 9.73
CA GLY A 72 -17.69 -15.49 9.55
C GLY A 72 -18.56 -14.99 10.71
N GLU A 73 -17.98 -14.83 11.90
CA GLU A 73 -18.69 -14.39 13.10
C GLU A 73 -18.73 -12.87 13.20
N ALA A 74 -19.91 -12.28 13.45
CA ALA A 74 -20.03 -10.85 13.72
C ALA A 74 -19.39 -10.53 15.08
N VAL A 75 -18.46 -9.56 15.10
CA VAL A 75 -17.66 -9.23 16.30
C VAL A 75 -17.99 -7.87 16.89
N ASP A 76 -19.01 -7.18 16.37
CA ASP A 76 -19.31 -5.77 16.66
C ASP A 76 -19.60 -5.51 18.15
N ALA A 77 -20.27 -6.46 18.80
CA ALA A 77 -20.62 -6.41 20.22
C ALA A 77 -19.52 -6.98 21.14
N LEU A 78 -18.51 -7.66 20.59
CA LEU A 78 -17.44 -8.25 21.38
C LEU A 78 -16.46 -7.18 21.85
N PRO A 79 -16.03 -7.23 23.13
CA PRO A 79 -14.95 -6.39 23.62
C PRO A 79 -13.63 -6.74 22.94
N THR A 80 -12.69 -5.79 22.90
CA THR A 80 -11.38 -5.90 22.22
C THR A 80 -10.65 -7.23 22.49
N ASN A 81 -10.65 -7.69 23.74
CA ASN A 81 -9.94 -8.89 24.18
C ASN A 81 -10.54 -10.22 23.66
N GLU A 82 -11.80 -10.21 23.22
CA GLU A 82 -12.53 -11.39 22.74
C GLU A 82 -12.57 -11.49 21.21
N ARG A 83 -12.18 -10.42 20.49
CA ARG A 83 -12.20 -10.40 19.01
C ARG A 83 -11.15 -11.28 18.34
N GLY A 84 -10.17 -11.76 19.10
CA GLY A 84 -9.06 -12.55 18.55
C GLY A 84 -8.13 -11.74 17.63
N ALA A 85 -8.15 -10.41 17.69
CA ALA A 85 -7.25 -9.54 16.94
C ALA A 85 -6.02 -9.16 17.78
N GLY A 86 -4.83 -9.20 17.17
CA GLY A 86 -3.59 -8.70 17.74
C GLY A 86 -3.17 -7.42 17.02
N ILE A 87 -2.82 -6.37 17.77
CA ILE A 87 -2.44 -5.06 17.20
C ILE A 87 -1.00 -4.69 17.55
N VAL A 88 -0.23 -4.30 16.54
CA VAL A 88 1.07 -3.63 16.67
C VAL A 88 0.85 -2.15 16.41
N PHE A 89 0.97 -1.34 17.46
CA PHE A 89 0.83 0.11 17.37
C PHE A 89 2.10 0.79 16.80
N GLN A 90 1.93 1.96 16.21
CA GLN A 90 3.02 2.80 15.69
C GLN A 90 4.12 3.09 16.73
N SER A 91 3.75 3.33 18.00
CA SER A 91 4.70 3.58 19.09
C SER A 91 5.21 2.31 19.79
N TYR A 92 4.89 1.13 19.23
CA TYR A 92 5.16 -0.22 19.74
C TYR A 92 4.48 -0.56 21.08
N ALA A 93 4.14 0.44 21.89
CA ALA A 93 3.47 0.34 23.18
C ALA A 93 4.12 -0.69 24.13
N LEU A 94 5.45 -0.85 24.09
CA LEU A 94 6.18 -1.75 24.99
C LEU A 94 6.14 -1.21 26.43
N PHE A 95 6.01 -2.10 27.42
CA PHE A 95 6.07 -1.73 28.83
C PHE A 95 7.51 -1.44 29.22
N PRO A 96 7.88 -0.17 29.52
CA PRO A 96 9.27 0.24 29.66
C PRO A 96 9.94 -0.33 30.93
N HIS A 97 9.12 -0.69 31.93
CA HIS A 97 9.54 -1.24 33.20
C HIS A 97 9.65 -2.78 33.21
N MET A 98 9.34 -3.43 32.08
CA MET A 98 9.42 -4.89 31.94
C MET A 98 10.57 -5.26 30.99
N THR A 99 11.19 -6.42 31.20
CA THR A 99 12.15 -6.97 30.23
C THR A 99 11.45 -7.36 28.93
N VAL A 100 12.22 -7.63 27.88
CA VAL A 100 11.72 -8.13 26.59
C VAL A 100 10.93 -9.42 26.75
N GLU A 101 11.47 -10.41 27.48
CA GLU A 101 10.77 -11.67 27.77
C GLU A 101 9.47 -11.42 28.53
N ALA A 102 9.49 -10.52 29.52
CA ALA A 102 8.29 -10.18 30.29
C ALA A 102 7.23 -9.44 29.45
N ASN A 103 7.66 -8.57 28.53
CA ASN A 103 6.78 -7.91 27.57
C ASN A 103 6.03 -8.95 26.71
N VAL A 104 6.76 -9.92 26.15
CA VAL A 104 6.17 -10.96 25.29
C VAL A 104 5.26 -11.90 26.09
N ALA A 105 5.65 -12.29 27.31
CA ALA A 105 4.85 -13.18 28.16
C ALA A 105 3.62 -12.52 28.79
N TYR A 106 3.53 -11.18 28.80
CA TYR A 106 2.52 -10.43 29.55
C TYR A 106 1.08 -10.83 29.21
N GLY A 107 0.74 -10.86 27.91
CA GLY A 107 -0.62 -11.15 27.46
C GLY A 107 -1.11 -12.56 27.83
N LEU A 108 -0.19 -13.54 27.85
CA LEU A 108 -0.48 -14.91 28.27
C LEU A 108 -0.75 -14.98 29.77
N ARG A 109 0.08 -14.32 30.60
CA ARG A 109 -0.12 -14.26 32.05
C ARG A 109 -1.42 -13.57 32.43
N ALA A 110 -1.77 -12.49 31.73
CA ALA A 110 -3.04 -11.78 31.93
C ALA A 110 -4.26 -12.66 31.61
N ARG A 111 -4.11 -13.68 30.75
CA ARG A 111 -5.14 -14.69 30.44
C ARG A 111 -5.10 -15.91 31.38
N GLY A 112 -4.29 -15.88 32.44
CA GLY A 112 -4.18 -16.96 33.42
C GLY A 112 -3.29 -18.14 33.00
N VAL A 113 -2.54 -18.03 31.89
CA VAL A 113 -1.56 -19.06 31.49
C VAL A 113 -0.45 -19.14 32.53
N SER A 114 0.00 -20.35 32.85
CA SER A 114 1.03 -20.57 33.88
C SER A 114 2.33 -19.82 33.54
N ALA A 115 3.06 -19.38 34.56
CA ALA A 115 4.29 -18.62 34.35
C ALA A 115 5.34 -19.41 33.54
N SER A 116 5.35 -20.74 33.68
CA SER A 116 6.24 -21.64 32.93
C SER A 116 5.88 -21.68 31.44
N GLU A 117 4.61 -21.93 31.11
CA GLU A 117 4.12 -21.99 29.73
C GLU A 117 4.21 -20.63 29.03
N ALA A 118 3.91 -19.54 29.76
CA ALA A 118 4.05 -18.19 29.23
C ALA A 118 5.51 -17.84 28.89
N ARG A 119 6.46 -18.31 29.71
CA ARG A 119 7.89 -18.13 29.44
C ARG A 119 8.36 -18.98 28.24
N ALA A 120 7.91 -20.23 28.15
CA ALA A 120 8.23 -21.10 27.03
C ALA A 120 7.73 -20.50 25.69
N THR A 121 6.48 -20.05 25.67
CA THR A 121 5.89 -19.39 24.50
C THR A 121 6.61 -18.08 24.17
N ALA A 122 6.98 -17.28 25.18
CA ALA A 122 7.74 -16.06 24.95
C ALA A 122 9.12 -16.34 24.33
N ALA A 123 9.81 -17.39 24.77
CA ALA A 123 11.09 -17.80 24.18
C ALA A 123 10.92 -18.26 22.72
N GLU A 124 9.87 -19.02 22.41
CA GLU A 124 9.53 -19.42 21.03
C GLU A 124 9.28 -18.21 20.14
N MET A 125 8.44 -17.26 20.57
CA MET A 125 8.14 -16.06 19.80
C MET A 125 9.36 -15.15 19.62
N LEU A 126 10.21 -15.03 20.66
CA LEU A 126 11.47 -14.29 20.54
C LEU A 126 12.44 -14.96 19.56
N ALA A 127 12.47 -16.29 19.49
CA ALA A 127 13.28 -16.99 18.49
C ALA A 127 12.77 -16.73 17.07
N MET A 128 11.46 -16.75 16.86
CA MET A 128 10.83 -16.49 15.57
C MET A 128 11.20 -15.11 15.00
N VAL A 129 11.24 -14.09 15.85
CA VAL A 129 11.62 -12.71 15.47
C VAL A 129 13.13 -12.42 15.63
N GLN A 130 13.95 -13.45 15.85
CA GLN A 130 15.41 -13.34 16.02
C GLN A 130 15.85 -12.43 17.19
N MET A 131 15.10 -12.44 18.29
CA MET A 131 15.33 -11.63 19.50
C MET A 131 15.73 -12.46 20.73
N SER A 132 16.06 -13.76 20.59
CA SER A 132 16.41 -14.65 21.71
C SER A 132 17.50 -14.09 22.63
N ALA A 133 18.54 -13.47 22.06
CA ALA A 133 19.67 -12.92 22.82
C ALA A 133 19.30 -11.67 23.66
N PHE A 134 18.12 -11.07 23.42
CA PHE A 134 17.71 -9.81 24.03
C PHE A 134 16.66 -9.96 25.13
N GLY A 135 16.24 -11.19 25.46
CA GLY A 135 15.13 -11.46 26.40
C GLY A 135 15.25 -10.77 27.77
N LYS A 136 16.48 -10.60 28.28
CA LYS A 136 16.75 -9.97 29.58
C LYS A 136 16.86 -8.44 29.53
N ARG A 137 16.94 -7.84 28.34
CA ARG A 137 17.03 -6.38 28.17
C ARG A 137 15.68 -5.72 28.42
N TYR A 138 15.70 -4.42 28.66
CA TYR A 138 14.56 -3.53 28.70
C TYR A 138 14.38 -2.80 27.35
N PRO A 139 13.16 -2.34 27.00
CA PRO A 139 12.91 -1.66 25.72
C PRO A 139 13.84 -0.49 25.41
N ARG A 140 14.26 0.28 26.42
CA ARG A 140 15.19 1.41 26.28
C ARG A 140 16.61 1.01 25.82
N GLU A 141 16.95 -0.27 25.91
CA GLU A 141 18.26 -0.83 25.51
C GLU A 141 18.24 -1.42 24.09
N LEU A 142 17.16 -1.18 23.34
CA LEU A 142 16.91 -1.72 22.01
C LEU A 142 16.80 -0.60 20.96
N SER A 143 17.25 -0.90 19.74
CA SER A 143 16.98 -0.05 18.57
C SER A 143 15.49 -0.05 18.19
N GLY A 144 15.06 0.89 17.35
CA GLY A 144 13.66 0.97 16.89
C GLY A 144 13.17 -0.33 16.24
N GLY A 145 13.94 -0.91 15.32
CA GLY A 145 13.59 -2.18 14.68
C GLY A 145 13.57 -3.38 15.65
N GLN A 146 14.46 -3.38 16.65
CA GLN A 146 14.42 -4.39 17.72
C GLN A 146 13.16 -4.25 18.59
N GLN A 147 12.76 -3.03 18.94
CA GLN A 147 11.50 -2.79 19.67
C GLN A 147 10.29 -3.26 18.85
N GLN A 148 10.28 -2.99 17.55
CA GLN A 148 9.22 -3.46 16.66
C GLN A 148 9.14 -4.99 16.62
N ARG A 149 10.28 -5.70 16.49
CA ARG A 149 10.34 -7.18 16.55
C ARG A 149 9.77 -7.70 17.87
N VAL A 150 10.09 -7.07 18.99
CA VAL A 150 9.54 -7.44 20.30
C VAL A 150 8.03 -7.17 20.39
N ALA A 151 7.55 -6.06 19.82
CA ALA A 151 6.12 -5.76 19.78
C ALA A 151 5.34 -6.77 18.92
N LEU A 152 5.93 -7.19 17.79
CA LEU A 152 5.39 -8.25 16.95
C LEU A 152 5.35 -9.59 17.71
N ALA A 153 6.47 -10.01 18.33
CA ALA A 153 6.52 -11.23 19.14
C ALA A 153 5.48 -11.25 20.26
N ARG A 154 5.33 -10.12 20.99
CA ARG A 154 4.30 -9.97 22.02
C ARG A 154 2.89 -10.15 21.47
N THR A 155 2.64 -9.58 20.30
CA THR A 155 1.33 -9.66 19.64
C THR A 155 1.02 -11.08 19.16
N LEU A 156 2.02 -11.78 18.64
CA LEU A 156 1.90 -13.16 18.16
C LEU A 156 1.83 -14.19 19.30
N ALA A 157 2.41 -13.91 20.46
CA ALA A 157 2.43 -14.82 21.61
C ALA A 157 1.04 -15.26 22.07
N VAL A 158 0.05 -14.37 21.95
CA VAL A 158 -1.35 -14.66 22.32
C VAL A 158 -2.15 -15.36 21.22
N ARG A 159 -1.48 -15.78 20.14
CA ARG A 159 -2.01 -16.50 18.96
C ARG A 159 -3.29 -15.87 18.38
N PRO A 160 -3.21 -14.62 17.92
CA PRO A 160 -4.37 -13.94 17.35
C PRO A 160 -4.81 -14.61 16.04
N ARG A 161 -6.11 -14.49 15.72
CA ARG A 161 -6.71 -14.92 14.44
C ARG A 161 -6.38 -13.95 13.31
N VAL A 162 -6.17 -12.67 13.65
CA VAL A 162 -5.88 -11.57 12.72
C VAL A 162 -4.80 -10.67 13.33
N LEU A 163 -3.81 -10.28 12.52
CA LEU A 163 -2.77 -9.32 12.87
C LEU A 163 -3.08 -7.95 12.27
N LEU A 164 -3.02 -6.91 13.08
CA LEU A 164 -3.26 -5.53 12.68
C LEU A 164 -1.97 -4.74 12.90
N LEU A 165 -1.48 -4.07 11.86
CA LEU A 165 -0.25 -3.28 11.89
C LEU A 165 -0.59 -1.82 11.61
N ASP A 166 -0.42 -0.93 12.58
CA ASP A 166 -0.75 0.50 12.45
C ASP A 166 0.54 1.32 12.24
N GLU A 167 0.82 1.67 10.98
CA GLU A 167 2.03 2.39 10.55
C GLU A 167 3.34 1.85 11.15
N PRO A 168 3.59 0.54 11.03
CA PRO A 168 4.62 -0.14 11.82
C PRO A 168 6.05 0.28 11.44
N PHE A 169 6.25 0.96 10.31
CA PHE A 169 7.57 1.33 9.76
C PHE A 169 7.88 2.83 9.81
N ALA A 170 6.93 3.66 10.26
CA ALA A 170 7.02 5.12 10.14
C ALA A 170 8.24 5.72 10.87
N ALA A 171 8.72 5.07 11.93
CA ALA A 171 9.85 5.53 12.74
C ALA A 171 11.21 4.93 12.32
N LEU A 172 11.26 4.16 11.22
CA LEU A 172 12.49 3.48 10.78
C LEU A 172 13.16 4.17 9.58
N ASP A 173 14.49 4.14 9.57
CA ASP A 173 15.29 4.50 8.40
C ASP A 173 15.09 3.51 7.25
N LYS A 174 15.53 3.90 6.04
CA LYS A 174 15.26 3.16 4.81
C LYS A 174 15.76 1.70 4.81
N ASN A 175 16.97 1.44 5.32
CA ASN A 175 17.56 0.10 5.27
C ASN A 175 16.87 -0.80 6.28
N LEU A 176 16.71 -0.31 7.51
CA LEU A 176 16.04 -1.06 8.56
C LEU A 176 14.56 -1.30 8.24
N ARG A 177 13.91 -0.34 7.57
CA ARG A 177 12.54 -0.47 7.07
C ARG A 177 12.42 -1.66 6.12
N LEU A 178 13.27 -1.73 5.08
CA LEU A 178 13.22 -2.82 4.11
C LEU A 178 13.44 -4.19 4.76
N ASP A 179 14.44 -4.30 5.63
CA ASP A 179 14.71 -5.55 6.36
C ASP A 179 13.50 -5.98 7.21
N MET A 180 12.84 -5.01 7.85
CA MET A 180 11.65 -5.28 8.66
C MET A 180 10.41 -5.65 7.82
N GLN A 181 10.24 -5.06 6.64
CA GLN A 181 9.17 -5.44 5.71
C GLN A 181 9.32 -6.91 5.27
N ILE A 182 10.54 -7.29 4.88
CA ILE A 182 10.87 -8.67 4.49
C ILE A 182 10.57 -9.64 5.64
N GLU A 183 10.99 -9.29 6.86
CA GLU A 183 10.82 -10.15 8.02
C GLU A 183 9.34 -10.31 8.41
N ILE A 184 8.56 -9.23 8.40
CA ILE A 184 7.11 -9.30 8.67
C ILE A 184 6.42 -10.17 7.62
N ARG A 185 6.75 -10.00 6.33
CA ARG A 185 6.19 -10.82 5.26
C ARG A 185 6.56 -12.29 5.41
N ARG A 186 7.79 -12.60 5.81
CA ARG A 186 8.25 -13.96 6.09
C ARG A 186 7.43 -14.59 7.22
N ILE A 187 7.35 -13.94 8.38
CA ILE A 187 6.61 -14.41 9.55
C ILE A 187 5.13 -14.58 9.23
N GLN A 188 4.53 -13.61 8.53
CA GLN A 188 3.12 -13.65 8.15
C GLN A 188 2.81 -14.88 7.28
N ARG A 189 3.66 -15.17 6.29
CA ARG A 189 3.52 -16.36 5.43
C ARG A 189 3.78 -17.66 6.18
N GLU A 190 4.79 -17.69 7.05
CA GLU A 190 5.13 -18.86 7.87
C GLU A 190 3.98 -19.24 8.82
N LEU A 191 3.28 -18.24 9.39
CA LEU A 191 2.13 -18.45 10.26
C LEU A 191 0.80 -18.59 9.53
N GLY A 192 0.73 -18.15 8.26
CA GLY A 192 -0.52 -18.06 7.51
C GLY A 192 -1.55 -17.13 8.15
N ILE A 193 -1.10 -16.13 8.92
CA ILE A 193 -2.00 -15.22 9.66
C ILE A 193 -2.54 -14.11 8.75
N THR A 194 -3.85 -13.88 8.79
CA THR A 194 -4.48 -12.76 8.07
C THR A 194 -3.99 -11.46 8.65
N THR A 195 -3.51 -10.55 7.81
CA THR A 195 -2.86 -9.32 8.25
C THR A 195 -3.46 -8.10 7.56
N ILE A 196 -3.80 -7.06 8.35
CA ILE A 196 -4.17 -5.74 7.84
C ILE A 196 -3.07 -4.76 8.20
N LEU A 197 -2.43 -4.18 7.19
CA LEU A 197 -1.39 -3.17 7.32
C LEU A 197 -1.96 -1.79 6.99
N VAL A 198 -1.87 -0.83 7.91
CA VAL A 198 -2.12 0.59 7.61
C VAL A 198 -0.78 1.25 7.31
N THR A 199 -0.71 1.91 6.16
CA THR A 199 0.44 2.74 5.79
C THR A 199 0.02 3.95 4.97
N HIS A 200 0.87 4.98 4.97
CA HIS A 200 0.82 6.10 4.04
C HIS A 200 1.93 6.01 2.96
N ASP A 201 2.84 5.05 3.09
CA ASP A 201 3.93 4.81 2.16
C ASP A 201 3.50 3.82 1.08
N GLN A 202 3.68 4.23 -0.17
CA GLN A 202 3.23 3.46 -1.33
C GLN A 202 4.17 2.29 -1.62
N GLU A 203 5.48 2.45 -1.40
CA GLU A 203 6.46 1.39 -1.61
C GLU A 203 6.20 0.23 -0.64
N GLU A 204 5.83 0.54 0.60
CA GLU A 204 5.41 -0.45 1.60
C GLU A 204 4.19 -1.27 1.12
N ALA A 205 3.13 -0.59 0.71
CA ALA A 205 1.92 -1.26 0.25
C ALA A 205 2.17 -2.11 -1.01
N MET A 206 2.93 -1.57 -1.97
CA MET A 206 3.21 -2.21 -3.26
C MET A 206 4.12 -3.43 -3.15
N SER A 207 5.05 -3.44 -2.19
CA SER A 207 6.03 -4.53 -2.04
C SER A 207 5.56 -5.66 -1.12
N MET A 208 4.71 -5.36 -0.14
CA MET A 208 4.31 -6.33 0.89
C MET A 208 2.95 -6.97 0.64
N ALA A 209 1.98 -6.20 0.14
CA ALA A 209 0.58 -6.59 0.15
C ALA A 209 0.22 -7.57 -0.96
N ASP A 210 -0.68 -8.50 -0.65
CA ASP A 210 -1.36 -9.31 -1.66
C ASP A 210 -2.40 -8.45 -2.40
N ARG A 211 -3.12 -7.59 -1.65
CA ARG A 211 -4.04 -6.58 -2.19
C ARG A 211 -3.96 -5.28 -1.40
N ILE A 212 -4.27 -4.17 -2.07
CA ILE A 212 -4.25 -2.84 -1.48
C ILE A 212 -5.64 -2.23 -1.60
N ALA A 213 -6.20 -1.75 -0.48
CA ALA A 213 -7.39 -0.91 -0.48
C ALA A 213 -6.94 0.55 -0.48
N VAL A 214 -7.02 1.21 -1.64
CA VAL A 214 -6.72 2.63 -1.79
C VAL A 214 -7.92 3.43 -1.29
N MET A 215 -7.71 4.21 -0.22
CA MET A 215 -8.73 4.98 0.48
C MET A 215 -8.61 6.48 0.21
N HIS A 216 -9.75 7.11 -0.05
CA HIS A 216 -9.88 8.55 -0.23
C HIS A 216 -11.19 9.02 0.39
N ALA A 217 -11.14 10.12 1.16
CA ALA A 217 -12.32 10.73 1.78
C ALA A 217 -13.28 9.74 2.50
N GLY A 218 -12.74 8.73 3.19
CA GLY A 218 -13.56 7.75 3.92
C GLY A 218 -14.17 6.62 3.06
N ARG A 219 -13.78 6.51 1.79
CA ARG A 219 -14.22 5.47 0.85
C ARG A 219 -13.02 4.67 0.34
N VAL A 220 -13.29 3.46 -0.14
CA VAL A 220 -12.33 2.68 -0.93
C VAL A 220 -12.54 3.02 -2.40
N GLU A 221 -11.53 3.62 -3.02
CA GLU A 221 -11.51 3.98 -4.45
C GLU A 221 -11.22 2.77 -5.32
N GLN A 222 -10.33 1.89 -4.86
CA GLN A 222 -9.94 0.66 -5.54
C GLN A 222 -9.42 -0.36 -4.53
N PHE A 223 -9.77 -1.64 -4.73
CA PHE A 223 -9.28 -2.75 -3.92
C PHE A 223 -8.85 -3.92 -4.79
N ASP A 224 -7.56 -4.00 -5.09
CA ASP A 224 -7.00 -4.95 -6.06
C ASP A 224 -5.53 -5.28 -5.73
N THR A 225 -4.89 -6.11 -6.56
CA THR A 225 -3.45 -6.39 -6.45
C THR A 225 -2.62 -5.13 -6.68
N PRO A 226 -1.38 -5.06 -6.15
CA PRO A 226 -0.45 -3.97 -6.42
C PRO A 226 -0.31 -3.66 -7.92
N GLU A 227 -0.09 -4.70 -8.74
CA GLU A 227 0.05 -4.58 -10.20
C GLU A 227 -1.19 -3.94 -10.83
N ALA A 228 -2.39 -4.43 -10.50
CA ALA A 228 -3.63 -3.89 -11.05
C ALA A 228 -3.86 -2.42 -10.64
N ILE A 229 -3.51 -2.04 -9.42
CA ILE A 229 -3.61 -0.65 -8.96
C ILE A 229 -2.64 0.28 -9.69
N TYR A 230 -1.42 -0.21 -9.96
CA TYR A 230 -0.40 0.58 -10.65
C TYR A 230 -0.73 0.76 -12.14
N ASP A 231 -1.09 -0.33 -12.82
CA ASP A 231 -1.24 -0.39 -14.28
C ASP A 231 -2.66 -0.07 -14.75
N ARG A 232 -3.67 -0.35 -13.92
CA ARG A 232 -5.10 -0.15 -14.25
C ARG A 232 -5.82 0.59 -13.11
N PRO A 233 -5.43 1.85 -12.82
CA PRO A 233 -6.10 2.67 -11.82
C PRO A 233 -7.57 2.91 -12.18
N ALA A 234 -8.47 2.69 -11.22
CA ALA A 234 -9.92 2.80 -11.43
C ALA A 234 -10.43 4.25 -11.47
N SER A 235 -9.67 5.21 -10.91
CA SER A 235 -10.00 6.63 -10.90
C SER A 235 -8.76 7.48 -11.11
N LEU A 236 -8.96 8.74 -11.54
CA LEU A 236 -7.87 9.70 -11.70
C LEU A 236 -7.14 9.94 -10.37
N PHE A 237 -7.86 9.88 -9.26
CA PHE A 237 -7.26 9.93 -7.93
C PHE A 237 -6.27 8.77 -7.74
N VAL A 238 -6.66 7.52 -7.99
CA VAL A 238 -5.73 6.38 -7.83
C VAL A 238 -4.53 6.51 -8.76
N ALA A 239 -4.75 6.93 -10.01
CA ALA A 239 -3.68 7.13 -10.99
C ALA A 239 -2.63 8.14 -10.52
N THR A 240 -3.08 9.26 -9.94
CA THR A 240 -2.21 10.35 -9.48
C THR A 240 -1.67 10.14 -8.06
N PHE A 241 -2.36 9.35 -7.25
CA PHE A 241 -1.95 9.05 -5.89
C PHE A 241 -0.89 7.96 -5.85
N ILE A 242 -0.99 6.91 -6.68
CA ILE A 242 -0.04 5.80 -6.71
C ILE A 242 1.06 6.08 -7.74
N GLY A 243 2.31 6.17 -7.27
CA GLY A 243 3.47 6.47 -8.09
C GLY A 243 3.44 7.87 -8.70
N THR A 244 4.29 8.09 -9.71
CA THR A 244 4.22 9.31 -10.54
C THR A 244 3.35 9.04 -11.76
N ALA A 245 2.50 10.00 -12.12
CA ALA A 245 1.70 9.96 -13.34
C ALA A 245 1.86 11.26 -14.13
N ASN A 246 1.89 11.13 -15.45
CA ASN A 246 1.74 12.24 -16.38
C ASN A 246 0.28 12.33 -16.79
N LEU A 247 -0.24 13.55 -16.81
CA LEU A 247 -1.59 13.85 -17.25
C LEU A 247 -1.52 14.61 -18.57
N LEU A 248 -2.12 14.06 -19.60
CA LEU A 248 -2.17 14.60 -20.96
C LEU A 248 -3.63 14.90 -21.32
N PRO A 249 -4.08 16.15 -21.18
CA PRO A 249 -5.39 16.57 -21.66
C PRO A 249 -5.50 16.37 -23.17
N GLY A 250 -6.67 15.96 -23.63
CA GLY A 250 -6.91 15.77 -25.06
C GLY A 250 -8.33 15.36 -25.39
N ARG A 251 -8.53 14.91 -26.62
CA ARG A 251 -9.81 14.37 -27.09
C ARG A 251 -9.68 12.90 -27.47
N LEU A 252 -10.54 12.07 -26.91
CA LEU A 252 -10.61 10.65 -27.25
C LEU A 252 -11.34 10.47 -28.58
N ALA A 253 -10.67 9.87 -29.54
CA ALA A 253 -11.23 9.38 -30.80
C ALA A 253 -11.25 7.85 -30.81
N ARG A 254 -12.33 7.28 -31.36
CA ARG A 254 -12.46 5.85 -31.58
C ARG A 254 -12.29 5.57 -33.08
N HIS A 255 -11.48 4.58 -33.42
CA HIS A 255 -11.24 4.17 -34.80
C HIS A 255 -11.82 2.78 -35.04
N GLU A 256 -12.61 2.61 -36.10
CA GLU A 256 -13.19 1.31 -36.45
C GLU A 256 -12.08 0.29 -36.74
N GLY A 257 -12.05 -0.81 -35.99
CA GLY A 257 -11.05 -1.88 -36.15
C GLY A 257 -9.60 -1.53 -35.73
N ALA A 258 -9.32 -0.29 -35.32
CA ALA A 258 -7.96 0.20 -35.05
C ALA A 258 -7.73 0.75 -33.63
N GLY A 259 -8.67 0.52 -32.71
CA GLY A 259 -8.54 0.88 -31.29
C GLY A 259 -8.95 2.32 -30.98
N PHE A 260 -8.27 2.94 -30.02
CA PHE A 260 -8.54 4.30 -29.56
C PHE A 260 -7.32 5.19 -29.80
N SER A 261 -7.54 6.50 -29.88
CA SER A 261 -6.45 7.46 -29.80
C SER A 261 -6.85 8.69 -29.02
N VAL A 262 -5.87 9.33 -28.37
CA VAL A 262 -6.04 10.65 -27.78
C VAL A 262 -5.28 11.66 -28.63
N ASP A 263 -6.02 12.62 -29.20
CA ASP A 263 -5.43 13.81 -29.81
C ASP A 263 -5.13 14.79 -28.67
N CYS A 264 -3.84 14.95 -28.35
CA CYS A 264 -3.40 15.74 -27.20
C CYS A 264 -3.53 17.24 -27.45
N GLU A 265 -3.80 18.01 -26.39
CA GLU A 265 -3.71 19.46 -26.45
C GLU A 265 -2.26 19.88 -26.81
N GLY A 266 -2.12 20.81 -27.75
CA GLY A 266 -0.81 21.19 -28.29
C GLY A 266 -0.30 20.35 -29.46
N GLY A 267 -1.05 19.33 -29.87
CA GLY A 267 -0.76 18.51 -31.05
C GLY A 267 -0.15 17.15 -30.73
N GLY A 268 -0.06 16.32 -31.76
CA GLY A 268 0.34 14.92 -31.64
C GLY A 268 -0.83 14.00 -31.25
N ARG A 269 -0.65 12.70 -31.51
CA ARG A 269 -1.66 11.68 -31.29
C ARG A 269 -1.03 10.50 -30.55
N VAL A 270 -1.66 10.08 -29.47
CA VAL A 270 -1.26 8.84 -28.76
C VAL A 270 -2.24 7.74 -29.13
N ALA A 271 -1.74 6.70 -29.79
CA ALA A 271 -2.51 5.48 -30.06
C ALA A 271 -2.63 4.62 -28.79
N LEU A 272 -3.81 4.06 -28.56
CA LEU A 272 -4.14 3.28 -27.38
C LEU A 272 -4.80 1.95 -27.80
N ALA A 273 -4.37 0.87 -27.15
CA ALA A 273 -5.00 -0.44 -27.32
C ALA A 273 -6.40 -0.49 -26.68
N ASP A 274 -6.58 0.21 -25.55
CA ASP A 274 -7.82 0.33 -24.80
C ASP A 274 -7.97 1.75 -24.23
N ALA A 275 -9.20 2.19 -23.99
CA ALA A 275 -9.54 3.47 -23.38
C ALA A 275 -10.30 3.24 -22.06
N SER A 276 -9.69 2.50 -21.14
CA SER A 276 -10.23 2.25 -19.80
C SER A 276 -9.70 3.28 -18.80
N PRO A 277 -10.48 3.73 -17.80
CA PRO A 277 -11.90 3.40 -17.57
C PRO A 277 -12.91 4.21 -18.41
N CYS A 278 -12.49 5.23 -19.16
CA CYS A 278 -13.39 6.08 -19.96
C CYS A 278 -13.24 5.88 -21.47
N SER A 279 -14.21 5.19 -22.09
CA SER A 279 -14.27 4.97 -23.53
C SER A 279 -15.19 5.94 -24.28
N ARG A 280 -15.66 7.01 -23.61
CA ARG A 280 -16.57 7.99 -24.21
C ARG A 280 -15.77 9.01 -25.01
N SER A 281 -16.13 9.19 -26.28
CA SER A 281 -15.53 10.23 -27.13
C SER A 281 -15.78 11.62 -26.55
N GLY A 282 -14.78 12.49 -26.60
CA GLY A 282 -14.88 13.84 -26.05
C GLY A 282 -13.61 14.26 -25.33
N ALA A 283 -13.71 15.32 -24.51
CA ALA A 283 -12.61 15.77 -23.67
C ALA A 283 -12.27 14.70 -22.62
N VAL A 284 -11.00 14.34 -22.55
CA VAL A 284 -10.46 13.32 -21.64
C VAL A 284 -9.10 13.75 -21.11
N VAL A 285 -8.67 13.09 -20.04
CA VAL A 285 -7.29 13.13 -19.54
C VAL A 285 -6.69 11.75 -19.70
N LEU A 286 -5.60 11.66 -20.48
CA LEU A 286 -4.78 10.46 -20.58
C LEU A 286 -3.75 10.47 -19.45
N ALA A 287 -3.81 9.48 -18.57
CA ALA A 287 -2.83 9.24 -17.54
C ALA A 287 -1.86 8.14 -17.95
N THR A 288 -0.56 8.41 -17.85
CA THR A 288 0.50 7.44 -18.18
C THR A 288 1.69 7.59 -17.26
N ARG A 289 2.39 6.48 -16.99
CA ARG A 289 3.58 6.48 -16.15
C ARG A 289 4.79 7.05 -16.90
N PRO A 290 5.75 7.70 -16.20
CA PRO A 290 6.98 8.20 -16.83
C PRO A 290 7.77 7.12 -17.60
N GLU A 291 7.81 5.89 -17.09
CA GLU A 291 8.50 4.76 -17.70
C GLU A 291 7.76 4.14 -18.89
N HIS A 292 6.47 4.45 -19.07
CA HIS A 292 5.67 4.03 -20.23
C HIS A 292 5.86 4.96 -21.42
N LEU A 293 6.53 6.10 -21.22
CA LEU A 293 6.82 7.05 -22.27
C LEU A 293 8.21 6.83 -22.87
N ALA A 294 8.32 7.14 -24.15
CA ALA A 294 9.58 7.16 -24.89
C ALA A 294 9.78 8.54 -25.51
N LEU A 295 11.04 8.95 -25.56
CA LEU A 295 11.47 10.15 -26.27
C LEU A 295 12.03 9.74 -27.63
N SER A 296 11.69 10.52 -28.64
CA SER A 296 12.26 10.42 -29.97
C SER A 296 12.63 11.81 -30.49
N ALA A 297 13.35 11.86 -31.61
CA ALA A 297 13.36 13.07 -32.42
C ALA A 297 11.91 13.47 -32.77
N LEU A 298 11.68 14.78 -32.94
CA LEU A 298 10.36 15.30 -33.23
C LEU A 298 9.82 14.75 -34.57
N ALA A 299 8.61 14.21 -34.53
CA ALA A 299 7.92 13.61 -35.67
C ALA A 299 6.42 13.98 -35.64
N THR A 300 5.72 13.84 -36.76
CA THR A 300 4.34 14.33 -36.95
C THR A 300 3.30 13.61 -36.09
N ASP A 301 3.57 12.38 -35.69
CA ASP A 301 2.72 11.49 -34.89
C ASP A 301 3.10 11.48 -33.39
N ALA A 302 4.13 12.24 -32.98
CA ALA A 302 4.55 12.36 -31.59
C ALA A 302 3.97 13.62 -30.94
N VAL A 303 3.76 13.60 -29.63
CA VAL A 303 3.37 14.80 -28.88
C VAL A 303 4.62 15.71 -28.75
N PRO A 304 4.60 16.94 -29.28
CA PRO A 304 5.77 17.82 -29.26
C PRO A 304 6.06 18.33 -27.84
N ALA A 305 7.33 18.26 -27.44
CA ALA A 305 7.79 18.74 -26.15
C ALA A 305 9.22 19.30 -26.23
N THR A 306 9.60 20.10 -25.24
CA THR A 306 10.96 20.62 -25.05
C THR A 306 11.53 20.10 -23.74
N VAL A 307 12.77 19.62 -23.74
CA VAL A 307 13.46 19.17 -22.53
C VAL A 307 13.79 20.39 -21.66
N GLU A 308 13.25 20.45 -20.45
CA GLU A 308 13.58 21.49 -19.47
C GLU A 308 14.75 21.06 -18.58
N MET A 309 14.73 19.80 -18.12
CA MET A 309 15.72 19.29 -17.18
C MET A 309 15.99 17.80 -17.41
N VAL A 310 17.23 17.39 -17.14
CA VAL A 310 17.65 15.98 -17.10
C VAL A 310 18.24 15.68 -15.72
N LEU A 311 17.60 14.78 -14.98
CA LEU A 311 18.04 14.36 -13.65
C LEU A 311 18.55 12.92 -13.66
N PRO A 312 19.85 12.69 -13.39
CA PRO A 312 20.36 11.34 -13.19
C PRO A 312 19.96 10.78 -11.82
N LEU A 313 19.21 9.69 -11.80
CA LEU A 313 18.81 8.96 -10.60
C LEU A 313 19.37 7.54 -10.66
N GLY A 314 20.66 7.38 -10.32
CA GLY A 314 21.34 6.09 -10.30
C GLY A 314 21.26 5.35 -11.66
N PRO A 315 20.52 4.23 -11.75
CA PRO A 315 20.36 3.46 -12.99
C PRO A 315 19.41 4.09 -14.03
N SER A 316 18.73 5.19 -13.70
CA SER A 316 17.75 5.84 -14.57
C SER A 316 18.07 7.32 -14.81
N LEU A 317 17.58 7.84 -15.93
CA LEU A 317 17.48 9.27 -16.22
C LEU A 317 16.00 9.67 -16.16
N VAL A 318 15.70 10.74 -15.44
CA VAL A 318 14.38 11.36 -15.43
C VAL A 318 14.47 12.66 -16.22
N TYR A 319 13.70 12.74 -17.29
CA TYR A 319 13.54 13.94 -18.11
C TYR A 319 12.29 14.68 -17.66
N GLU A 320 12.41 15.98 -17.40
CA GLU A 320 11.27 16.88 -17.25
C GLU A 320 11.09 17.66 -18.55
N LEU A 321 9.89 17.61 -19.10
CA LEU A 321 9.56 18.13 -20.42
C LEU A 321 8.40 19.13 -20.33
N ARG A 322 8.49 20.21 -21.09
CA ARG A 322 7.38 21.13 -21.35
C ARG A 322 6.64 20.72 -22.61
N LEU A 323 5.35 20.45 -22.52
CA LEU A 323 4.53 20.17 -23.71
C LEU A 323 4.21 21.47 -24.45
N ALA A 324 4.07 21.41 -25.77
CA ALA A 324 3.67 22.57 -26.57
C ALA A 324 2.25 23.08 -26.22
N GLY A 325 1.37 22.19 -25.76
CA GLY A 325 0.00 22.51 -25.29
C GLY A 325 -0.06 23.09 -23.88
N GLY A 326 1.08 23.21 -23.20
CA GLY A 326 1.16 23.56 -21.78
C GLY A 326 1.24 22.35 -20.86
N GLY A 327 1.65 22.58 -19.61
CA GLY A 327 1.90 21.53 -18.63
C GLY A 327 3.31 20.90 -18.73
N THR A 328 3.69 20.16 -17.69
CA THR A 328 4.94 19.39 -17.66
C THR A 328 4.66 17.91 -17.58
N VAL A 329 5.56 17.14 -18.18
CA VAL A 329 5.55 15.68 -18.05
C VAL A 329 6.95 15.17 -17.74
N LYS A 330 7.01 14.01 -17.10
CA LYS A 330 8.23 13.31 -16.73
C LYS A 330 8.38 12.06 -17.57
N VAL A 331 9.58 11.76 -18.05
CA VAL A 331 9.89 10.49 -18.71
C VAL A 331 11.06 9.83 -18.01
N THR A 332 10.91 8.55 -17.68
CA THR A 332 11.96 7.76 -17.03
C THR A 332 12.55 6.79 -18.05
N GLN A 333 13.85 6.86 -18.23
CA GLN A 333 14.60 6.04 -19.17
C GLN A 333 15.78 5.33 -18.47
N PRO A 334 16.01 4.04 -18.72
CA PRO A 334 17.23 3.36 -18.29
C PRO A 334 18.48 4.09 -18.79
N ARG A 335 19.48 4.23 -17.91
CA ARG A 335 20.77 4.88 -18.24
C ARG A 335 21.69 3.92 -19.02
N THR A 336 21.24 3.48 -20.19
CA THR A 336 21.96 2.55 -21.08
C THR A 336 22.62 3.30 -22.25
N ALA A 337 23.58 2.68 -22.92
CA ALA A 337 24.26 3.27 -24.07
C ALA A 337 23.38 3.29 -25.35
N GLU A 338 22.37 2.43 -25.40
CA GLU A 338 21.50 2.23 -26.58
C GLU A 338 20.39 3.27 -26.69
N GLN A 339 20.11 4.03 -25.62
CA GLN A 339 19.04 5.02 -25.63
C GLN A 339 19.55 6.41 -26.04
N PRO A 340 18.84 7.12 -26.94
CA PRO A 340 19.21 8.45 -27.37
C PRO A 340 19.21 9.40 -26.16
N ARG A 341 20.28 10.19 -26.03
CA ARG A 341 20.41 11.17 -24.96
C ARG A 341 20.03 12.55 -25.47
N PHE A 342 19.11 13.17 -24.75
CA PHE A 342 18.70 14.55 -24.97
C PHE A 342 19.27 15.45 -23.87
N SER A 343 19.49 16.71 -24.21
CA SER A 343 19.95 17.79 -23.33
C SER A 343 18.82 18.78 -23.09
N ALA A 344 18.94 19.59 -22.02
CA ALA A 344 18.04 20.70 -21.80
C ALA A 344 18.05 21.66 -23.00
N GLY A 345 16.87 22.08 -23.44
CA GLY A 345 16.65 22.89 -24.64
C GLY A 345 16.32 22.09 -25.92
N ASP A 346 16.54 20.77 -25.93
CA ASP A 346 16.24 19.96 -27.11
C ASP A 346 14.73 19.85 -27.37
N ALA A 347 14.34 19.98 -28.63
CA ALA A 347 12.97 19.69 -29.09
C ALA A 347 12.82 18.19 -29.37
N VAL A 348 11.83 17.56 -28.73
CA VAL A 348 11.62 16.11 -28.75
C VAL A 348 10.18 15.75 -29.05
N GLY A 349 9.98 14.53 -29.55
CA GLY A 349 8.67 13.90 -29.65
C GLY A 349 8.46 12.93 -28.49
N LEU A 350 7.26 12.98 -27.89
CA LEU A 350 6.83 12.07 -26.85
C LEU A 350 5.86 11.03 -27.44
N ARG A 351 6.11 9.75 -27.15
CA ARG A 351 5.23 8.64 -27.56
C ARG A 351 5.01 7.67 -26.40
N LEU A 352 3.87 7.00 -26.41
CA LEU A 352 3.64 5.84 -25.55
C LEU A 352 4.44 4.64 -26.10
N ARG A 353 5.13 3.93 -25.22
CA ARG A 353 5.83 2.69 -25.61
C ARG A 353 4.80 1.63 -26.01
N GLN A 354 5.16 0.83 -26.99
CA GLN A 354 4.28 -0.22 -27.50
C GLN A 354 3.94 -1.22 -26.38
N GLY A 355 2.65 -1.48 -26.18
CA GLY A 355 2.15 -2.39 -25.14
C GLY A 355 2.15 -1.83 -23.73
N SER A 356 2.56 -0.58 -23.51
CA SER A 356 2.52 0.02 -22.18
C SER A 356 1.09 0.39 -21.76
N PRO A 357 0.72 0.16 -20.50
CA PRO A 357 -0.55 0.62 -19.94
C PRO A 357 -0.69 2.14 -19.99
N ALA A 358 -1.89 2.60 -20.34
CA ALA A 358 -2.31 3.98 -20.15
C ALA A 358 -3.81 4.00 -19.82
N SER A 359 -4.22 4.95 -19.00
CA SER A 359 -5.60 5.06 -18.53
C SER A 359 -6.23 6.35 -19.02
N VAL A 360 -7.48 6.28 -19.45
CA VAL A 360 -8.24 7.42 -19.96
C VAL A 360 -9.33 7.75 -18.96
N PHE A 361 -9.35 8.99 -18.48
CA PHE A 361 -10.37 9.50 -17.56
C PHE A 361 -11.20 10.58 -18.24
N ALA A 362 -12.47 10.71 -17.84
CA ALA A 362 -13.30 11.82 -18.32
C ALA A 362 -12.67 13.16 -17.89
N GLY A 363 -12.66 14.12 -18.82
CA GLY A 363 -12.12 15.46 -18.61
C GLY A 363 -13.07 16.42 -17.92
#